data_AF-A0A821VI29-F1
#
_entry.id   AF-A0A821VI29-F1
#
_cell.length_a   1.000
_cell.length_b   1.000
_cell.length_c   1.000
_cell.angle_alpha   90.00
_cell.angle_beta   90.00
_cell.angle_gamma   90.00
#
_symmetry.space_group_name_H-M   'P 1'
#
loop_
_entity.id
_entity.type
_entity.pdbx_description
1 polymer ?
#
loop_
_entity_poly.entity_id
_entity_poly.type
_entity_poly.pdbx_seq_one_letter_code
_entity_poly.pdbx_strand_id
1 'polypeptide(L)' 'QIFLETELFYKGIRPAINVGLSVSRVGSAAQTKAMKQVSGKMKLELAQYREVAAFAQFGS' A
#
# COMPACT_ATOMS: atom_id res chain seq x y z
N GLN A 1 7.17 0.40 -10.88
CA GLN A 1 6.99 1.84 -10.67
C GLN A 1 6.68 2.05 -9.20
N ILE A 2 7.50 2.84 -8.51
CA ILE A 2 7.34 3.18 -7.10
C ILE A 2 7.01 4.67 -7.07
N PHE A 3 5.79 5.01 -6.67
CA PHE A 3 5.31 6.38 -6.56
C PHE A 3 5.42 6.84 -5.12
N LEU A 4 6.02 8.01 -4.93
CA LEU A 4 6.13 8.68 -3.65
C LEU A 4 5.18 9.87 -3.64
N GLU A 5 4.30 9.97 -2.64
CA GLU A 5 3.37 11.10 -2.52
C GLU A 5 3.82 12.05 -1.41
N THR A 6 3.76 13.33 -1.71
CA THR A 6 4.05 14.42 -0.76
C THR A 6 3.06 14.41 0.40
N GLU A 7 1.77 14.12 0.16
CA GLU A 7 0.77 14.07 1.23
C GLU A 7 1.08 12.96 2.27
N LEU A 8 1.48 11.77 1.82
CA LEU A 8 1.92 10.68 2.70
C LEU A 8 3.16 11.07 3.51
N PHE A 9 4.11 11.78 2.88
CA PHE A 9 5.31 12.27 3.55
C PHE A 9 5.00 13.30 4.65
N TYR A 10 4.09 14.25 4.37
CA TYR A 10 3.66 15.26 5.35
C TYR A 10 2.79 14.65 6.47
N LYS A 11 2.08 13.55 6.20
CA LYS A 11 1.39 12.73 7.22
C LYS A 11 2.34 11.87 8.07
N GLY A 12 3.66 11.97 7.85
CA GLY A 12 4.68 11.27 8.64
C GLY A 12 4.97 9.84 8.18
N ILE A 13 4.31 9.34 7.12
CA ILE A 13 4.55 7.98 6.59
C ILE A 13 5.83 8.01 5.75
N ARG A 14 6.86 7.30 6.25
CA ARG A 14 8.18 7.21 5.61
C ARG A 14 8.63 5.74 5.55
N PRO A 15 8.93 5.19 4.36
CA PRO A 15 8.91 5.83 3.04
C PRO A 15 7.47 6.10 2.53
N ALA A 16 7.29 7.24 1.84
CA ALA A 16 5.97 7.77 1.44
C ALA A 16 5.38 7.09 0.20
N ILE A 17 5.37 5.75 0.17
CA ILE A 17 4.99 4.94 -0.98
C ILE A 17 3.46 4.90 -1.12
N ASN A 18 2.93 5.33 -2.27
CA ASN A 18 1.53 5.09 -2.59
C ASN A 18 1.33 3.64 -3.04
N VAL A 19 0.69 2.82 -2.22
CA VAL A 19 0.48 1.38 -2.46
C VAL A 19 -0.51 1.10 -3.61
N GLY A 20 -1.41 2.03 -3.93
CA GLY A 20 -2.39 1.88 -5.01
C GLY A 20 -1.78 2.11 -6.40
N LEU A 21 -0.99 3.17 -6.55
CA LEU A 21 -0.33 3.52 -7.82
C LEU A 21 0.98 2.77 -8.03
N SER A 22 1.67 2.37 -6.94
CA SER A 22 2.93 1.66 -7.04
C SER A 22 2.71 0.20 -7.42
N VAL A 23 3.29 -0.20 -8.56
CA VAL A 23 3.18 -1.56 -9.10
C VAL A 23 4.55 -2.12 -9.47
N SER A 24 4.81 -3.37 -9.12
CA SER A 24 5.94 -4.13 -9.66
C SER A 24 5.46 -4.98 -10.83
N ARG A 25 6.08 -4.81 -12.01
CA ARG A 25 5.75 -5.61 -13.21
C ARG A 25 6.16 -7.08 -13.05
N VAL A 26 7.20 -7.36 -12.25
CA VAL A 26 7.67 -8.72 -11.94
C VAL A 26 6.86 -9.34 -10.79
N GLY A 27 6.34 -8.51 -9.89
CA GLY A 27 5.44 -8.95 -8.81
C GLY A 27 6.10 -9.92 -7.83
N SER A 28 5.35 -10.97 -7.46
CA SER A 28 5.75 -11.94 -6.43
C SER A 28 6.84 -12.93 -6.89
N ALA A 29 7.19 -12.95 -8.18
CA ALA A 29 8.26 -13.80 -8.70
C ALA A 29 9.65 -13.37 -8.23
N ALA A 30 9.82 -12.08 -7.90
CA ALA A 30 11.06 -11.53 -7.37
C ALA A 30 11.19 -11.67 -5.84
N GLN A 31 10.19 -12.22 -5.16
CA GLN A 31 10.16 -12.31 -3.69
C GLN A 31 10.67 -13.66 -3.19
N THR A 32 11.26 -13.67 -2.00
CA THR A 32 11.59 -14.92 -1.29
C THR A 32 10.32 -15.66 -0.87
N LYS A 33 10.39 -17.00 -0.75
CA LYS A 33 9.22 -17.83 -0.39
C LYS A 33 8.54 -17.38 0.92
N ALA A 34 9.34 -17.05 1.93
CA ALA A 34 8.83 -16.57 3.22
C ALA A 34 8.06 -15.25 3.07
N MET A 35 8.61 -14.28 2.33
CA MET A 35 7.94 -13.00 2.10
C MET A 35 6.61 -13.19 1.36
N LYS A 36 6.58 -14.05 0.33
CA LYS A 36 5.37 -14.31 -0.46
C LYS A 36 4.22 -14.88 0.39
N GLN A 37 4.50 -15.72 1.39
CA GLN A 37 3.49 -16.28 2.28
C GLN A 37 2.85 -15.22 3.18
N VAL A 38 3.65 -14.29 3.70
CA VAL A 38 3.17 -13.26 4.64
C VAL A 38 2.61 -12.02 3.94
N SER A 39 3.17 -11.62 2.80
CA SER A 39 2.79 -10.38 2.10
C SER A 39 1.62 -10.53 1.13
N GLY A 40 1.15 -11.76 0.88
CA GLY A 40 0.11 -12.04 -0.12
C GLY A 40 -1.23 -11.36 0.18
N LYS A 41 -1.64 -11.30 1.45
CA LYS A 41 -2.89 -10.66 1.89
C LYS A 41 -2.74 -9.18 2.22
N MET A 42 -1.53 -8.76 2.60
CA MET A 42 -1.22 -7.40 3.04
C MET A 42 -1.64 -6.32 2.03
N LYS A 43 -1.49 -6.57 0.72
CA LYS A 43 -1.92 -5.60 -0.30
C LYS A 43 -3.44 -5.41 -0.31
N LEU A 44 -4.21 -6.49 -0.14
CA LEU A 44 -5.66 -6.45 -0.13
C LEU A 44 -6.17 -5.74 1.13
N GLU A 45 -5.57 -6.06 2.28
CA GLU A 45 -5.91 -5.44 3.56
C GLU A 45 -5.63 -3.93 3.55
N LEU A 46 -4.50 -3.49 2.99
CA LEU A 46 -4.18 -2.07 2.82
C LEU A 46 -5.13 -1.35 1.86
N ALA A 47 -5.60 -2.03 0.81
CA ALA A 47 -6.60 -1.47 -0.09
C ALA A 47 -7.94 -1.27 0.65
N GLN A 48 -8.41 -2.29 1.38
CA GLN A 48 -9.62 -2.20 2.21
C GLN A 48 -9.52 -1.11 3.29
N TYR A 49 -8.37 -0.99 3.96
CA TYR A 49 -8.14 0.07 4.93
C TYR A 49 -8.28 1.47 4.32
N ARG A 50 -7.75 1.68 3.11
CA ARG A 50 -7.87 2.98 2.44
C ARG A 50 -9.31 3.31 2.05
N GLU A 51 -10.07 2.33 1.57
CA GLU A 51 -11.50 2.50 1.26
C GLU A 51 -12.30 2.86 2.52
N VAL A 52 -12.07 2.14 3.62
CA VAL A 52 -12.73 2.41 4.91
C VAL A 52 -12.29 3.76 5.50
N ALA A 53 -11.01 4.11 5.43
CA ALA A 53 -10.51 5.39 5.92
C ALA A 53 -11.08 6.57 5.13
N ALA A 54 -11.22 6.43 3.80
CA ALA A 54 -11.89 7.43 2.97
C ALA A 54 -13.36 7.59 3.37
N PHE A 55 -14.08 6.48 3.58
CA PHE A 55 -15.49 6.52 4.02
C PHE A 55 -15.66 7.11 5.42
N ALA A 56 -14.82 6.71 6.38
CA ALA A 56 -14.84 7.21 7.75
C ALA A 56 -14.58 8.72 7.83
N GLN A 57 -13.89 9.30 6.85
CA GLN A 57 -13.65 10.74 6.78
C GLN A 57 -14.91 11.54 6.38
N PHE A 58 -15.92 10.90 5.79
CA PHE A 58 -17.21 11.50 5.47
C PHE A 58 -18.32 11.14 6.47
N GLY A 59 -18.04 10.27 7.45
CA GLY A 59 -18.98 9.90 8.50
C GLY A 59 -19.06 10.96 9.61
N SER A 60 -20.06 11.83 9.52
CA SER A 60 -20.61 12.62 10.63
C SER A 60 -21.71 11.85 11.35
#